data_AF-A0A195FKX0-F1
#
_entry.id   AF-A0A195FKX0-F1
#
_cell.length_a   1.000
_cell.length_b   1.000
_cell.length_c   1.000
_cell.angle_alpha   90.00
_cell.angle_beta   90.00
_cell.angle_gamma   90.00
#
_symmetry.space_group_name_H-M   'P 1'
#
loop_
_entity.id
_entity.type
_entity.pdbx_description
1 polymer ?
#
loop_
_entity_poly.entity_id
_entity_poly.type
_entity_poly.pdbx_seq_one_letter_code
_entity_poly.pdbx_strand_id
1 'polypeptide(L)'
;MEAEDDYSFKNTKVKLQYDLEPNSVKGGTLRVPDEEEDCRPCSMDELAKAYCQSDLVAKGTVTDVEQNPKMDTAELILRVTKILRYVAQEAEGNEIDASFKKSVRVRIPMVCDARHGLGEFVIMAKRRLGDLTLVCAPRLEAWMQIVHEMDNAPCVLHS
;
A
#
# COMPACT_ATOMS: atom_id res chain seq x y z
N MET A 1 -23.28 43.33 -34.85
CA MET A 1 -23.64 42.56 -33.66
C MET A 1 -22.47 41.62 -33.44
N GLU A 2 -21.46 42.12 -32.72
CA GLU A 2 -20.23 41.40 -32.43
C GLU A 2 -20.33 40.94 -30.97
N ALA A 3 -20.18 39.64 -30.73
CA ALA A 3 -20.16 39.07 -29.40
C ALA A 3 -18.70 39.09 -28.91
N GLU A 4 -18.42 39.88 -27.89
CA GLU A 4 -17.12 39.89 -27.22
C GLU A 4 -17.14 38.79 -26.16
N ASP A 5 -16.42 37.69 -26.40
CA ASP A 5 -16.24 36.62 -25.42
C ASP A 5 -15.16 37.01 -24.39
N ASP A 6 -15.59 37.49 -23.22
CA ASP A 6 -14.73 37.78 -22.06
C ASP A 6 -14.25 36.48 -21.40
N TYR A 7 -13.15 35.91 -21.88
CA TYR A 7 -12.48 34.79 -21.22
C TYR A 7 -11.52 35.30 -20.12
N SER A 8 -12.09 35.61 -18.96
CA SER A 8 -11.32 35.89 -17.74
C SER A 8 -10.65 34.61 -17.22
N PHE A 9 -9.38 34.38 -17.56
CA PHE A 9 -8.56 33.32 -16.97
C PHE A 9 -8.28 33.63 -15.50
N LYS A 10 -9.07 33.04 -14.60
CA LYS A 10 -8.78 33.06 -13.16
C LYS A 10 -7.50 32.28 -12.92
N ASN A 11 -6.55 32.87 -12.19
CA ASN A 11 -5.33 32.18 -11.75
C ASN A 11 -5.69 31.03 -10.81
N THR A 12 -5.93 29.84 -11.36
CA THR A 12 -6.20 28.63 -10.59
C THR A 12 -4.88 28.03 -10.12
N LYS A 13 -4.68 27.97 -8.80
CA LYS A 13 -3.58 27.19 -8.23
C LYS A 13 -3.92 25.71 -8.37
N VAL A 14 -3.07 24.97 -9.08
CA VAL A 14 -3.17 23.51 -9.23
C VAL A 14 -2.15 22.87 -8.30
N LYS A 15 -2.57 21.84 -7.54
CA LYS A 15 -1.67 20.99 -6.77
C LYS A 15 -1.51 19.67 -7.52
N LEU A 16 -0.27 19.37 -7.90
CA LEU A 16 0.11 18.11 -8.53
C LEU A 16 0.71 17.20 -7.45
N GLN A 17 0.30 15.95 -7.42
CA GLN A 17 0.89 14.91 -6.60
C GLN A 17 1.37 13.80 -7.52
N TYR A 18 2.58 13.29 -7.28
CA TYR A 18 3.19 12.22 -8.06
C TYR A 18 3.88 11.24 -7.12
N ASP A 19 3.98 9.99 -7.58
CA ASP A 19 4.71 8.91 -6.93
C ASP A 19 5.72 8.36 -7.95
N LEU A 20 6.95 8.09 -7.52
CA LEU A 20 8.03 7.64 -8.41
C LEU A 20 8.35 6.18 -8.12
N GLU A 21 8.30 5.34 -9.14
CA GLU A 21 8.63 3.92 -9.02
C GLU A 21 9.93 3.60 -9.72
N PRO A 22 10.80 2.77 -9.10
CA PRO A 22 11.93 2.22 -9.80
C PRO A 22 11.41 1.27 -10.88
N ASN A 23 11.79 1.52 -12.13
CA ASN A 23 11.60 0.54 -13.19
C ASN A 23 12.45 -0.69 -12.85
N SER A 24 11.83 -1.85 -12.66
CA SER A 24 12.53 -3.12 -12.40
C SER A 24 13.27 -3.58 -13.66
N VAL A 25 14.40 -2.96 -13.96
CA VAL A 25 15.28 -3.37 -15.06
C VAL A 25 16.09 -4.59 -14.62
N LYS A 26 15.46 -5.76 -14.55
CA LYS A 26 16.19 -7.02 -14.74
C LYS A 26 16.40 -7.24 -16.24
N GLY A 27 17.43 -6.59 -16.81
CA GLY A 27 17.95 -6.92 -18.15
C GLY A 27 17.59 -5.96 -19.30
N GLY A 28 17.86 -4.67 -19.16
CA GLY A 28 18.04 -3.72 -20.27
C GLY A 28 16.83 -3.43 -21.17
N THR A 29 15.68 -4.04 -20.91
CA THR A 29 14.44 -3.82 -21.66
C THR A 29 13.45 -3.09 -20.74
N LEU A 30 12.82 -2.02 -21.24
CA LEU A 30 11.65 -1.41 -20.62
C LEU A 30 10.52 -2.45 -20.60
N ARG A 31 10.52 -3.35 -19.61
CA ARG A 31 9.37 -4.19 -19.34
C ARG A 31 8.43 -3.34 -18.50
N VAL A 32 7.23 -3.13 -19.02
CA VAL A 32 6.09 -2.77 -18.16
C VAL A 32 6.10 -3.82 -17.04
N PRO A 33 6.16 -3.42 -15.76
CA PRO A 33 6.10 -4.39 -14.68
C PRO A 33 4.89 -5.28 -14.92
N ASP A 34 5.16 -6.58 -15.04
CA ASP A 34 4.12 -7.57 -15.24
C ASP A 34 3.27 -7.53 -13.97
N GLU A 35 2.01 -7.12 -14.07
CA GLU A 35 1.13 -6.93 -12.90
C GLU A 35 0.94 -8.23 -12.12
N GLU A 36 1.20 -9.37 -12.78
CA GLU A 36 1.24 -10.72 -12.19
C GLU A 36 2.49 -10.97 -11.32
N GLU A 37 3.62 -10.30 -11.59
CA GLU A 37 4.83 -10.41 -10.75
C GLU A 37 4.62 -9.79 -9.36
N ASP A 38 3.72 -8.80 -9.24
CA ASP A 38 3.37 -8.16 -7.96
C ASP A 38 2.50 -9.05 -7.06
N CYS A 39 1.89 -10.11 -7.61
CA CYS A 39 1.03 -11.02 -6.85
C CYS A 39 1.81 -12.15 -6.16
N ARG A 40 3.11 -12.30 -6.45
CA ARG A 40 3.93 -13.35 -5.85
C ARG A 40 4.20 -13.07 -4.36
N PRO A 41 4.38 -14.11 -3.53
CA PRO A 41 4.85 -13.91 -2.16
C PRO A 41 6.21 -13.21 -2.14
N CYS A 42 6.37 -12.20 -1.28
CA CYS A 42 7.64 -11.51 -1.10
C CYS A 42 8.73 -12.47 -0.58
N SER A 43 9.94 -12.33 -1.10
CA SER A 43 11.15 -12.93 -0.54
C SER A 43 11.51 -12.28 0.80
N MET A 44 12.41 -12.91 1.57
CA MET A 44 12.83 -12.40 2.88
C MET A 44 13.43 -11.00 2.80
N ASP A 45 14.31 -10.75 1.82
CA ASP A 45 14.90 -9.44 1.58
C ASP A 45 13.86 -8.37 1.19
N GLU A 46 12.93 -8.72 0.30
CA GLU A 46 11.84 -7.83 -0.11
C GLU A 46 10.94 -7.48 1.07
N LEU A 47 10.66 -8.44 1.94
CA LEU A 47 9.80 -8.28 3.09
C LEU A 47 10.43 -7.39 4.18
N ALA A 48 11.73 -7.54 4.48
CA ALA A 48 12.41 -6.62 5.39
C ALA A 48 12.49 -5.21 4.82
N LYS A 49 12.78 -5.07 3.52
CA LYS A 49 12.74 -3.77 2.84
C LYS A 49 11.34 -3.15 2.89
N ALA A 50 10.31 -3.94 2.62
CA ALA A 50 8.91 -3.51 2.67
C ALA A 50 8.54 -3.03 4.07
N TYR A 51 8.94 -3.72 5.13
CA TYR A 51 8.70 -3.27 6.51
C TYR A 51 9.31 -1.88 6.77
N CYS A 52 10.55 -1.64 6.31
CA CYS A 52 11.23 -0.37 6.53
C CYS A 52 10.65 0.79 5.69
N GLN A 53 10.19 0.50 4.46
CA GLN A 53 9.81 1.53 3.49
C GLN A 53 8.30 1.80 3.42
N SER A 54 7.50 0.92 4.01
CA SER A 54 6.04 1.08 4.06
C SER A 54 5.63 2.20 5.01
N ASP A 55 4.52 2.85 4.65
CA ASP A 55 3.91 3.90 5.46
C ASP A 55 2.96 3.31 6.51
N LEU A 56 2.50 2.08 6.29
CA LEU A 56 1.76 1.29 7.27
C LEU A 56 2.30 -0.14 7.31
N VAL A 57 2.54 -0.66 8.52
CA VAL A 57 2.68 -2.09 8.79
C VAL A 57 1.72 -2.45 9.90
N ALA A 58 0.77 -3.34 9.61
CA ALA A 58 -0.27 -3.74 10.55
C ALA A 58 -0.49 -5.25 10.53
N LYS A 59 -0.59 -5.83 11.72
CA LYS A 59 -1.12 -7.18 11.93
C LYS A 59 -2.64 -7.13 11.95
N GLY A 60 -3.29 -8.09 11.30
CA GLY A 60 -4.74 -8.17 11.29
C GLY A 60 -5.30 -9.33 10.48
N THR A 61 -6.62 -9.39 10.36
CA THR A 61 -7.33 -10.40 9.54
C THR A 61 -8.07 -9.73 8.39
N VAL A 62 -7.99 -10.30 7.19
CA VAL A 62 -8.74 -9.81 6.03
C VAL A 62 -10.19 -10.22 6.21
N THR A 63 -11.06 -9.26 6.49
CA THR A 63 -12.49 -9.51 6.72
C THR A 63 -13.30 -9.52 5.44
N ASP A 64 -12.86 -8.77 4.42
CA ASP A 64 -13.59 -8.65 3.16
C ASP A 64 -12.66 -8.21 2.03
N VAL A 65 -13.11 -8.40 0.79
CA VAL A 65 -12.44 -7.94 -0.43
C VAL A 65 -13.47 -7.32 -1.38
N GLU A 66 -13.35 -6.03 -1.65
CA GLU A 66 -14.23 -5.29 -2.56
C GLU A 66 -13.53 -5.09 -3.91
N GLN A 67 -14.05 -5.65 -4.99
CA GLN A 67 -13.49 -5.46 -6.33
C GLN A 67 -13.97 -4.15 -6.96
N ASN A 68 -13.07 -3.42 -7.61
CA ASN A 68 -13.36 -2.20 -8.34
C ASN A 68 -12.90 -2.30 -9.81
N PRO A 69 -13.74 -2.84 -10.71
CA PRO A 69 -13.38 -3.09 -12.11
C PRO A 69 -13.12 -1.82 -12.91
N LYS A 70 -13.52 -0.64 -12.40
CA LYS A 70 -13.24 0.64 -13.07
C LYS A 70 -11.77 1.07 -12.96
N MET A 71 -11.12 0.64 -11.89
CA MET A 71 -9.75 0.99 -11.53
C MET A 71 -8.82 -0.23 -11.66
N ASP A 72 -9.32 -1.36 -12.15
CA ASP A 72 -8.65 -2.66 -12.19
C ASP A 72 -7.97 -3.07 -10.87
N THR A 73 -8.60 -2.70 -9.75
CA THR A 73 -8.06 -2.89 -8.40
C THR A 73 -9.09 -3.49 -7.46
N ALA A 74 -8.63 -4.19 -6.43
CA ALA A 74 -9.45 -4.67 -5.32
C ALA A 74 -9.01 -4.01 -4.01
N GLU A 75 -9.95 -3.77 -3.11
CA GLU A 75 -9.71 -3.24 -1.78
C GLU A 75 -9.85 -4.35 -0.73
N LEU A 76 -8.76 -4.63 -0.03
CA LEU A 76 -8.71 -5.50 1.12
C LEU A 76 -9.17 -4.73 2.35
N ILE A 77 -10.20 -5.22 3.04
CA ILE A 77 -10.63 -4.68 4.31
C ILE A 77 -9.99 -5.49 5.43
N LEU A 78 -9.02 -4.89 6.11
CA LEU A 78 -8.27 -5.49 7.19
C LEU A 78 -8.86 -5.06 8.54
N ARG A 79 -9.21 -6.01 9.40
CA ARG A 79 -9.41 -5.76 10.82
C ARG A 79 -8.05 -5.76 11.52
N VAL A 80 -7.63 -4.60 11.98
CA VAL A 80 -6.32 -4.43 12.61
C VAL A 80 -6.33 -4.99 14.03
N THR A 81 -5.38 -5.88 14.33
CA THR A 81 -5.12 -6.38 15.68
C THR A 81 -3.95 -5.64 16.35
N LYS A 82 -2.93 -5.23 15.58
CA LYS A 82 -1.80 -4.44 16.07
C LYS A 82 -1.16 -3.62 14.95
N ILE A 83 -0.81 -2.37 15.22
CA ILE A 83 0.01 -1.57 14.30
C ILE A 83 1.47 -1.71 14.72
N LEU A 84 2.34 -2.09 13.77
CA LEU A 84 3.78 -2.24 13.98
C LEU A 84 4.55 -0.99 13.52
N ARG A 85 4.08 -0.34 12.45
CA ARG A 85 4.65 0.90 11.91
C ARG A 85 3.54 1.74 11.31
N TYR A 86 3.59 3.05 11.53
CA TYR A 86 2.72 4.00 10.86
C TYR A 86 3.43 5.33 10.65
N VAL A 87 3.38 5.86 9.42
CA VAL A 87 3.89 7.17 9.05
C VAL A 87 2.70 8.10 8.85
N ALA A 88 2.51 9.01 9.80
CA ALA A 88 1.45 10.01 9.74
C ALA A 88 1.68 10.98 8.57
N GLN A 89 0.59 11.44 7.95
CA GLN A 89 0.67 12.58 7.03
C GLN A 89 0.61 13.87 7.85
N GLU A 90 1.53 14.78 7.58
CA GLU A 90 1.44 16.18 8.00
C GLU A 90 0.39 16.89 7.11
N ALA A 91 -0.88 16.50 7.24
CA ALA A 91 -1.99 17.12 6.55
C ALA A 91 -3.17 17.27 7.52
N GLU A 92 -3.27 18.48 8.08
CA GLU A 92 -4.44 19.15 8.65
C GLU A 92 -5.61 18.25 9.11
N GLY A 93 -5.76 18.08 10.43
CA GLY A 93 -7.01 17.61 11.05
C GLY A 93 -6.89 16.35 11.89
N ASN A 94 -7.16 16.51 13.18
CA ASN A 94 -6.98 15.57 14.30
C ASN A 94 -7.88 14.31 14.31
N GLU A 95 -8.29 13.77 13.15
CA GLU A 95 -9.37 12.76 13.11
C GLU A 95 -8.95 11.39 12.58
N ILE A 96 -7.78 11.30 11.94
CA ILE A 96 -7.37 10.10 11.20
C ILE A 96 -6.80 9.00 12.12
N ASP A 97 -6.39 9.32 13.35
CA ASP A 97 -5.72 8.38 14.27
C ASP A 97 -6.65 7.34 14.92
N ALA A 98 -7.96 7.60 14.98
CA ALA A 98 -8.91 6.67 15.59
C ALA A 98 -9.43 5.58 14.63
N SER A 99 -9.45 5.84 13.32
CA SER A 99 -10.03 4.91 12.33
C SER A 99 -9.13 3.70 12.06
N PHE A 100 -7.80 3.91 11.98
CA PHE A 100 -6.82 2.83 11.83
C PHE A 100 -6.85 1.82 12.99
N LYS A 101 -7.37 2.22 14.16
CA LYS A 101 -7.44 1.35 15.35
C LYS A 101 -8.45 0.22 15.21
N LYS A 102 -9.30 0.22 14.17
CA LYS A 102 -10.34 -0.81 13.99
C LYS A 102 -10.31 -1.49 12.62
N SER A 103 -10.12 -0.73 11.54
CA SER A 103 -10.09 -1.28 10.18
C SER A 103 -9.29 -0.42 9.22
N VAL A 104 -8.63 -1.05 8.25
CA VAL A 104 -7.85 -0.39 7.21
C VAL A 104 -8.22 -0.95 5.84
N ARG A 105 -8.27 -0.09 4.83
CA ARG A 105 -8.44 -0.46 3.42
C ARG A 105 -7.09 -0.42 2.73
N VAL A 106 -6.75 -1.48 2.00
CA VAL A 106 -5.50 -1.60 1.24
C VAL A 106 -5.80 -2.08 -0.17
N ARG A 107 -5.31 -1.37 -1.17
CA ARG A 107 -5.52 -1.66 -2.59
C ARG A 107 -4.51 -2.68 -3.11
N ILE A 108 -4.98 -3.62 -3.93
CA ILE A 108 -4.18 -4.62 -4.65
C ILE A 108 -4.65 -4.70 -6.12
N PRO A 109 -3.80 -5.07 -7.10
CA PRO A 109 -4.25 -5.34 -8.46
C PRO A 109 -5.33 -6.43 -8.51
N MET A 110 -6.32 -6.29 -9.40
CA MET A 110 -7.38 -7.31 -9.55
C MET A 110 -6.86 -8.65 -10.04
N VAL A 111 -5.78 -8.65 -10.83
CA VAL A 111 -5.13 -9.86 -11.35
C VAL A 111 -4.65 -10.82 -10.26
N CYS A 112 -4.43 -10.34 -9.04
CA CYS A 112 -4.04 -11.19 -7.91
C CYS A 112 -5.17 -12.07 -7.36
N ASP A 113 -6.42 -11.88 -7.81
CA ASP A 113 -7.63 -12.60 -7.36
C ASP A 113 -7.67 -12.76 -5.82
N ALA A 114 -7.43 -11.66 -5.11
CA ALA A 114 -7.35 -11.71 -3.66
C ALA A 114 -8.69 -12.11 -3.04
N ARG A 115 -8.63 -12.98 -2.03
CA ARG A 115 -9.81 -13.50 -1.32
C ARG A 115 -9.64 -13.32 0.17
N HIS A 116 -10.75 -13.06 0.86
CA HIS A 116 -10.76 -13.12 2.31
C HIS A 116 -10.63 -14.58 2.77
N GLY A 117 -10.04 -14.81 3.93
CA GLY A 117 -9.80 -16.16 4.42
C GLY A 117 -9.52 -16.19 5.92
N LEU A 118 -9.46 -17.39 6.47
CA LEU A 118 -9.06 -17.59 7.85
C LEU A 118 -7.53 -17.43 7.95
N GLY A 119 -7.09 -16.56 8.86
CA GLY A 119 -5.68 -16.33 9.14
C GLY A 119 -5.38 -14.89 9.53
N GLU A 120 -4.32 -14.71 10.32
CA GLU A 120 -3.72 -13.40 10.57
C GLU A 120 -2.58 -13.15 9.58
N PHE A 121 -2.49 -11.91 9.13
CA PHE A 121 -1.50 -11.42 8.19
C PHE A 121 -0.78 -10.21 8.77
N VAL A 122 0.46 -10.02 8.35
CA VAL A 122 1.18 -8.75 8.54
C VAL A 122 1.14 -8.03 7.20
N ILE A 123 0.26 -7.03 7.12
CA ILE A 123 0.07 -6.22 5.92
C ILE A 123 1.04 -5.05 5.94
N MET A 124 1.86 -4.96 4.89
CA MET A 124 2.77 -3.85 4.62
C MET A 124 2.24 -3.07 3.43
N ALA A 125 1.97 -1.79 3.63
CA ALA A 125 1.35 -0.94 2.63
C ALA A 125 2.07 0.40 2.48
N LYS A 126 2.19 0.84 1.23
CA LYS A 126 2.73 2.15 0.86
C LYS A 126 1.59 3.08 0.51
N ARG A 127 1.66 4.32 0.95
CA ARG A 127 0.67 5.34 0.62
C ARG A 127 0.99 5.94 -0.75
N ARG A 128 0.05 5.88 -1.67
CA ARG A 128 0.14 6.42 -3.03
C ARG A 128 -1.07 7.29 -3.30
N LEU A 129 -0.83 8.58 -3.55
CA LEU A 129 -1.87 9.57 -3.86
C LEU A 129 -3.04 9.61 -2.83
N GLY A 130 -2.74 9.29 -1.56
CA GLY A 130 -3.73 9.25 -0.47
C GLY A 130 -4.25 7.86 -0.11
N ASP A 131 -4.18 6.91 -1.04
CA ASP A 131 -4.61 5.52 -0.85
C ASP A 131 -3.46 4.65 -0.33
N LEU A 132 -3.75 3.57 0.40
CA LEU A 132 -2.76 2.56 0.77
C LEU A 132 -2.75 1.45 -0.28
N THR A 133 -1.59 1.20 -0.89
CA THR A 133 -1.37 0.10 -1.83
C THR A 133 -0.52 -0.98 -1.17
N LEU A 134 -0.91 -2.24 -1.38
CA LEU A 134 -0.22 -3.39 -0.82
C LEU A 134 1.21 -3.48 -1.38
N VAL A 135 2.16 -3.78 -0.50
CA VAL A 135 3.55 -4.11 -0.88
C VAL A 135 3.83 -5.58 -0.58
N CYS A 136 3.59 -6.02 0.67
CA CYS A 136 3.75 -7.41 1.09
C CYS A 136 2.67 -7.80 2.10
N ALA A 137 2.26 -9.08 2.07
CA ALA A 137 1.25 -9.63 2.98
C ALA A 137 1.59 -11.06 3.45
N PRO A 138 2.72 -11.29 4.15
CA PRO A 138 2.99 -12.58 4.76
C PRO A 138 1.90 -12.97 5.77
N ARG A 139 1.67 -14.29 5.90
CA ARG A 139 0.94 -14.85 7.04
C ARG A 139 1.73 -14.61 8.34
N LEU A 140 1.02 -14.52 9.46
CA LEU A 140 1.63 -14.27 10.76
C LEU A 140 2.68 -15.33 11.12
N GLU A 141 2.44 -16.62 10.82
CA GLU A 141 3.40 -17.68 11.13
C GLU A 141 4.72 -17.50 10.36
N ALA A 142 4.62 -17.20 9.06
CA ALA A 142 5.78 -16.94 8.21
C ALA A 142 6.54 -15.68 8.65
N TRP A 143 5.83 -14.61 9.02
CA TRP A 143 6.43 -13.39 9.54
C TRP A 143 7.29 -13.65 10.80
N MET A 144 6.77 -14.45 11.75
CA MET A 144 7.51 -14.76 12.98
C MET A 144 8.83 -15.51 12.70
N GLN A 145 8.84 -16.42 11.73
CA GLN A 145 10.06 -17.12 11.32
C GLN A 145 11.09 -16.15 10.75
N ILE A 146 10.64 -15.22 9.90
CA ILE A 146 11.52 -14.26 9.23
C ILE A 146 12.11 -13.25 10.23
N VAL A 147 11.30 -12.72 11.15
CA VAL A 147 11.79 -11.81 12.20
C VAL A 147 12.86 -12.47 13.07
N HIS A 148 12.72 -13.78 13.36
CA HIS A 148 13.72 -14.52 14.12
C HIS A 148 15.04 -14.71 13.34
N GLU A 149 14.95 -14.93 12.02
CA GLU A 149 16.12 -15.12 11.15
C GLU A 149 16.83 -13.79 10.82
N MET A 150 16.08 -12.68 10.80
CA MET A 150 16.54 -11.35 10.39
C MET A 150 16.85 -10.44 11.59
N ASP A 151 17.75 -10.88 12.48
CA ASP A 151 18.29 -10.06 13.59
C ASP A 151 19.16 -8.88 13.06
N ASN A 152 19.59 -8.93 11.79
CA ASN A 152 20.53 -7.97 11.17
C ASN A 152 19.90 -7.00 10.15
N ALA A 153 18.58 -6.83 10.13
CA ALA A 153 17.94 -5.91 9.18
C ALA A 153 18.29 -4.42 9.47
N PRO A 154 18.45 -3.57 8.44
CA PRO A 154 18.86 -2.16 8.59
C PRO A 154 17.83 -1.30 9.34
N CYS A 155 16.59 -1.78 9.51
CA CYS A 155 15.66 -1.25 10.49
C CYS A 155 15.16 -2.41 11.37
N VAL A 156 15.07 -2.20 12.69
CA VAL A 156 14.69 -3.24 13.65
C VAL A 156 13.25 -3.67 13.35
N LEU A 157 13.08 -4.92 12.93
CA LEU A 157 11.77 -5.54 12.74
C LEU A 157 11.18 -5.77 14.14
N HIS A 158 10.11 -5.07 14.50
CA HIS A 158 9.44 -5.26 15.77
C HIS A 158 8.20 -6.15 15.58
N SER A 159 8.08 -7.19 16.41
CA SER A 159 6.89 -8.07 16.51
C SER A 159 5.76 -7.43 17.30
#